data_AF-A0A1Q6WG76-F1
#
_entry.id   AF-A0A1Q6WG76-F1
#
_cell.length_a   1.000
_cell.length_b   1.000
_cell.length_c   1.000
_cell.angle_alpha   90.00
_cell.angle_beta   90.00
_cell.angle_gamma   90.00
#
_symmetry.space_group_name_H-M   'P 1'
#
loop_
_entity.id
_entity.type
_entity.pdbx_description
1 polymer ?
#
loop_
_entity_poly.entity_id
_entity_poly.type
_entity_poly.pdbx_seq_one_letter_code
_entity_poly.pdbx_strand_id
1 'polypeptide(L)'
;MNTETRFTLVLGGGGMKGVAHVGVLQALTERGLVPAQIVGSSVGALVGAGWSAGKSIAELREIAVHLHRKDVFVRAYADMAFKRERSPALFRREPLDALIERVVGAATFQDLHAPLIVNTVDINSGMQVFWGLDGLDEVPVRDAVFASCALPGYLPPREIRGRFYVDGATLDNLPVGTARILGTDLILAVDVSASNAFRADTQEEGFAAVFSRAAEIAVQSLLELRLREWTTPPIYYIHPRVEHISAFDFDHLREVVEEGYRATAAELDRPAEWPGPGDAGVFPRRAVTVRVQRERCIGCGACLVQAPPGMFVLDAQGKAVVTRPDQEWSPIDGEFIRHCPTYAISARPAAAPKAAGAAG
;
A
#
# COMPACT_ATOMS: atom_id res chain seq x y z
N MET A 1 17.86 -11.79 2.50
CA MET A 1 18.43 -10.76 1.62
C MET A 1 19.91 -10.61 1.90
N ASN A 2 20.77 -10.58 0.87
CA ASN A 2 22.18 -10.21 1.05
C ASN A 2 22.26 -8.69 1.24
N THR A 3 23.11 -8.18 2.12
CA THR A 3 23.30 -6.74 2.34
C THR A 3 23.81 -6.00 1.09
N GLU A 4 24.34 -6.74 0.11
CA GLU A 4 24.75 -6.20 -1.19
C GLU A 4 23.61 -6.05 -2.20
N THR A 5 22.42 -6.62 -1.95
CA THR A 5 21.29 -6.52 -2.87
C THR A 5 20.77 -5.09 -2.90
N ARG A 6 20.85 -4.45 -4.07
CA ARG A 6 20.30 -3.11 -4.29
C ARG A 6 18.80 -3.19 -4.50
N PHE A 7 18.04 -2.48 -3.68
CA PHE A 7 16.58 -2.50 -3.73
C PHE A 7 15.95 -1.12 -3.70
N THR A 8 14.80 -1.00 -4.35
CA THR A 8 13.90 0.15 -4.20
C THR A 8 12.89 -0.16 -3.11
N LEU A 9 12.76 0.73 -2.13
CA LEU A 9 11.70 0.66 -1.14
C LEU A 9 10.48 1.44 -1.63
N VAL A 10 9.37 0.76 -1.84
CA VAL A 10 8.10 1.37 -2.30
C VAL A 10 7.14 1.43 -1.13
N LEU A 11 6.76 2.63 -0.73
CA LEU A 11 5.90 2.90 0.43
C LEU A 11 4.51 3.34 -0.05
N GLY A 12 3.52 2.48 0.17
CA GLY A 12 2.15 2.73 -0.28
C GLY A 12 1.41 3.80 0.53
N GLY A 13 0.34 4.33 -0.05
CA GLY A 13 -0.60 5.20 0.67
C GLY A 13 -1.54 4.40 1.59
N GLY A 14 -2.15 5.09 2.56
CA GLY A 14 -3.08 4.46 3.51
C GLY A 14 -3.57 5.35 4.65
N GLY A 15 -3.46 6.68 4.52
CA GLY A 15 -3.73 7.61 5.61
C GLY A 15 -2.86 7.31 6.83
N MET A 16 -3.44 7.36 8.03
CA MET A 16 -2.69 7.14 9.27
C MET A 16 -2.10 5.73 9.40
N LYS A 17 -2.62 4.73 8.69
CA LYS A 17 -1.97 3.40 8.60
C LYS A 17 -0.55 3.47 8.02
N GLY A 18 -0.26 4.51 7.24
CA GLY A 18 1.06 4.76 6.67
C GLY A 18 2.15 5.08 7.70
N VAL A 19 1.82 5.36 8.98
CA VAL A 19 2.88 5.48 9.99
C VAL A 19 3.60 4.15 10.26
N ALA A 20 3.03 3.01 9.82
CA ALA A 20 3.69 1.71 9.86
C ALA A 20 5.02 1.71 9.09
N HIS A 21 5.15 2.56 8.07
CA HIS A 21 6.38 2.72 7.30
C HIS A 21 7.57 3.14 8.17
N VAL A 22 7.34 3.82 9.29
CA VAL A 22 8.41 4.13 10.26
C VAL A 22 8.96 2.86 10.89
N GLY A 23 8.09 1.92 11.28
CA GLY A 23 8.50 0.62 11.82
C GLY A 23 9.19 -0.26 10.79
N VAL A 24 8.76 -0.19 9.52
CA VAL A 24 9.45 -0.86 8.40
C VAL A 24 10.88 -0.35 8.29
N LEU A 25 11.07 0.97 8.19
CA LEU A 25 12.39 1.59 8.09
C LEU A 25 13.25 1.25 9.30
N GLN A 26 12.66 1.19 10.51
CA GLN A 26 13.33 0.73 11.71
C GLN A 26 13.87 -0.71 11.55
N ALA A 27 13.02 -1.66 11.16
CA ALA A 27 13.40 -3.06 11.02
C ALA A 27 14.47 -3.31 9.93
N LEU A 28 14.43 -2.53 8.84
CA LEU A 28 15.44 -2.56 7.79
C LEU A 28 16.79 -1.99 8.27
N THR A 29 16.75 -0.83 8.92
CA THR A 29 17.94 -0.14 9.44
C THR A 29 18.67 -0.98 10.47
N GLU A 30 17.95 -1.62 11.40
CA GLU A 30 18.53 -2.52 12.42
C GLU A 30 19.24 -3.75 11.82
N ARG A 31 18.85 -4.17 10.61
CA ARG A 31 19.50 -5.26 9.86
C ARG A 31 20.55 -4.78 8.86
N GLY A 32 20.89 -3.48 8.87
CA GLY A 32 21.87 -2.90 7.95
C GLY A 32 21.41 -2.86 6.50
N LEU A 33 20.10 -2.96 6.25
CA LEU A 33 19.51 -2.88 4.91
C LEU A 33 19.09 -1.45 4.63
N VAL A 34 19.82 -0.79 3.73
CA VAL A 34 19.55 0.60 3.33
C VAL A 34 18.99 0.60 1.91
N PRO A 35 17.80 1.17 1.67
CA PRO A 35 17.25 1.25 0.33
C PRO A 35 18.13 2.13 -0.57
N ALA A 36 18.32 1.72 -1.82
CA ALA A 36 19.04 2.54 -2.81
C ALA A 36 18.26 3.82 -3.16
N GLN A 37 16.94 3.75 -3.07
CA GLN A 37 16.00 4.86 -3.25
C GLN A 37 14.62 4.48 -2.70
N ILE A 38 13.79 5.49 -2.52
CA ILE A 38 12.42 5.36 -2.04
C ILE A 38 11.45 5.87 -3.09
N VAL A 39 10.35 5.14 -3.31
CA VAL A 39 9.18 5.63 -4.05
C VAL A 39 8.00 5.65 -3.09
N GLY A 40 7.31 6.78 -2.99
CA GLY A 40 6.21 6.95 -2.04
C GLY A 40 4.93 7.49 -2.68
N SER A 41 3.80 7.07 -2.13
CA SER A 41 2.48 7.68 -2.37
C SER A 41 1.84 8.10 -1.05
N SER A 42 1.24 9.29 -0.99
CA SER A 42 0.55 9.80 0.20
C SER A 42 1.44 9.77 1.44
N VAL A 43 0.96 9.22 2.56
CA VAL A 43 1.76 9.07 3.78
C VAL A 43 3.05 8.28 3.57
N GLY A 44 3.12 7.36 2.59
CA GLY A 44 4.35 6.72 2.18
C GLY A 44 5.40 7.70 1.63
N ALA A 45 4.96 8.70 0.85
CA ALA A 45 5.83 9.79 0.40
C ALA A 45 6.26 10.68 1.56
N LEU A 46 5.39 10.96 2.53
CA LEU A 46 5.73 11.77 3.70
C LEU A 46 6.79 11.10 4.58
N VAL A 47 6.60 9.83 4.93
CA VAL A 47 7.56 9.07 5.75
C VAL A 47 8.87 8.88 4.99
N GLY A 48 8.79 8.51 3.71
CA GLY A 48 9.95 8.40 2.82
C GLY A 48 10.74 9.69 2.72
N ALA A 49 10.06 10.83 2.53
CA ALA A 49 10.70 12.15 2.48
C ALA A 49 11.37 12.53 3.79
N GLY A 50 10.70 12.31 4.93
CA GLY A 50 11.28 12.59 6.23
C GLY A 50 12.57 11.78 6.47
N TRP A 51 12.55 10.49 6.14
CA TRP A 51 13.75 9.66 6.20
C TRP A 51 14.81 10.18 5.23
N SER A 52 14.52 10.28 3.93
CA SER A 52 15.45 10.78 2.90
C SER A 52 16.03 12.18 3.19
N ALA A 53 15.31 13.04 3.92
CA ALA A 53 15.78 14.36 4.35
C ALA A 53 16.70 14.32 5.59
N GLY A 54 17.00 13.13 6.12
CA GLY A 54 17.96 12.92 7.21
C GLY A 54 17.34 12.78 8.60
N LYS A 55 16.02 12.69 8.75
CA LYS A 55 15.44 12.39 10.08
C LYS A 55 15.80 10.99 10.53
N SER A 56 16.23 10.88 11.78
CA SER A 56 16.44 9.57 12.40
C SER A 56 15.12 8.81 12.56
N ILE A 57 15.21 7.49 12.63
CA ILE A 57 14.05 6.62 12.91
C ILE A 57 13.38 7.01 14.23
N ALA A 58 14.17 7.39 15.25
CA ALA A 58 13.65 7.85 16.53
C ALA A 58 12.82 9.14 16.38
N GLU A 59 13.30 10.13 15.63
CA GLU A 59 12.54 11.36 15.37
C GLU A 59 11.26 11.09 14.58
N LEU A 60 11.33 10.28 13.53
CA LEU A 60 10.14 9.91 12.75
C LEU A 60 9.11 9.19 13.60
N ARG A 61 9.56 8.30 14.48
CA ARG A 61 8.72 7.57 15.42
C ARG A 61 8.08 8.50 16.44
N GLU A 62 8.85 9.40 17.04
CA GLU A 62 8.33 10.41 17.97
C GLU A 62 7.28 11.31 17.31
N ILE A 63 7.52 11.75 16.08
CA ILE A 63 6.53 12.50 15.30
C ILE A 63 5.28 11.65 15.09
N ALA A 64 5.44 10.42 14.60
CA ALA A 64 4.33 9.54 14.24
C ALA A 64 3.41 9.20 15.41
N VAL A 65 3.95 8.81 16.57
CA VAL A 65 3.14 8.35 17.71
C VAL A 65 2.47 9.49 18.49
N HIS A 66 2.85 10.74 18.22
CA HIS A 66 2.28 11.95 18.84
C HIS A 66 1.45 12.78 17.86
N LEU A 67 1.12 12.26 16.67
CA LEU A 67 0.19 12.93 15.78
C LEU A 67 -1.22 12.93 16.39
N HIS A 68 -1.85 14.08 16.35
CA HIS A 68 -3.26 14.25 16.66
C HIS A 68 -4.04 14.62 15.41
N ARG A 69 -5.35 14.37 15.43
CA ARG A 69 -6.26 14.73 14.33
C ARG A 69 -6.10 16.18 13.88
N LYS A 70 -5.90 17.13 14.82
CA LYS A 70 -5.72 18.56 14.52
C LYS A 70 -4.44 18.88 13.74
N ASP A 71 -3.45 18.00 13.75
CA ASP A 71 -2.18 18.21 13.06
C ASP A 71 -2.30 17.91 11.55
N VAL A 72 -3.41 17.29 11.13
CA VAL A 72 -3.67 16.93 9.72
C VAL A 72 -5.04 17.43 9.25
N PHE A 73 -6.07 17.24 10.06
CA PHE A 73 -7.48 17.40 9.69
C PHE A 73 -8.18 18.46 10.54
N VAL A 74 -8.00 19.74 10.18
CA VAL A 74 -8.81 20.84 10.70
C VAL A 74 -9.90 21.19 9.68
N ARG A 75 -11.17 21.07 10.09
CA ARG A 75 -12.33 21.29 9.21
C ARG A 75 -12.35 22.72 8.65
N ALA A 76 -12.65 22.84 7.36
CA ALA A 76 -12.82 24.11 6.66
C ALA A 76 -14.25 24.68 6.84
N TYR A 77 -14.68 24.91 8.09
CA TYR A 77 -16.05 25.30 8.42
C TYR A 77 -16.57 26.53 7.63
N ALA A 78 -15.72 27.54 7.41
CA ALA A 78 -16.09 28.73 6.67
C ALA A 78 -16.39 28.38 5.19
N ASP A 79 -15.49 27.68 4.51
CA ASP A 79 -15.70 27.28 3.11
C ASP A 79 -16.91 26.36 2.94
N MET A 80 -17.10 25.39 3.85
CA MET A 80 -18.28 24.52 3.83
C MET A 80 -19.59 25.28 4.09
N ALA A 81 -19.59 26.28 4.99
CA ALA A 81 -20.77 27.08 5.30
C ALA A 81 -21.17 28.00 4.14
N PHE A 82 -20.21 28.62 3.45
CA PHE A 82 -20.47 29.57 2.37
C PHE A 82 -20.60 28.92 0.99
N LYS A 83 -19.81 27.88 0.69
CA LYS A 83 -19.74 27.23 -0.63
C LYS A 83 -20.47 25.88 -0.68
N ARG A 84 -20.78 25.26 0.47
CA ARG A 84 -21.45 23.94 0.58
C ARG A 84 -20.77 22.91 -0.32
N GLU A 85 -21.51 22.29 -1.23
CA GLU A 85 -21.03 21.30 -2.20
C GLU A 85 -19.99 21.85 -3.19
N ARG A 86 -19.86 23.19 -3.31
CA ARG A 86 -18.81 23.83 -4.13
C ARG A 86 -17.50 24.04 -3.36
N SER A 87 -17.40 23.59 -2.11
CA SER A 87 -16.13 23.61 -1.38
C SER A 87 -15.17 22.61 -2.04
N PRO A 88 -13.92 23.01 -2.36
CA PRO A 88 -12.95 22.11 -2.99
C PRO A 88 -12.46 21.00 -2.06
N ALA A 89 -12.63 21.17 -0.74
CA ALA A 89 -12.16 20.24 0.29
C ALA A 89 -12.95 20.35 1.60
N LEU A 90 -12.91 19.30 2.41
CA LEU A 90 -13.45 19.26 3.78
C LEU A 90 -12.50 19.84 4.83
N PHE A 91 -11.20 19.74 4.59
CA PHE A 91 -10.14 20.13 5.52
C PHE A 91 -9.26 21.23 4.94
N ARG A 92 -8.70 22.02 5.85
CA ARG A 92 -7.73 23.07 5.56
C ARG A 92 -6.38 22.49 5.19
N ARG A 93 -5.60 23.22 4.39
CA ARG A 93 -4.24 22.80 3.99
C ARG A 93 -3.19 23.04 5.08
N GLU A 94 -3.37 24.09 5.89
CA GLU A 94 -2.33 24.63 6.76
C GLU A 94 -1.78 23.63 7.79
N PRO A 95 -2.60 22.76 8.44
CA PRO A 95 -2.07 21.76 9.38
C PRO A 95 -1.11 20.77 8.71
N LEU A 96 -1.49 20.26 7.54
CA LEU A 96 -0.65 19.32 6.80
C LEU A 96 0.62 20.02 6.28
N ASP A 97 0.54 21.27 5.82
CA ASP A 97 1.72 22.05 5.45
C ASP A 97 2.70 22.19 6.62
N ALA A 98 2.20 22.52 7.82
CA ALA A 98 3.03 22.60 9.03
C ALA A 98 3.64 21.25 9.43
N LEU A 99 2.89 20.14 9.28
CA LEU A 99 3.43 18.81 9.51
C LEU A 99 4.56 18.48 8.53
N ILE A 100 4.36 18.73 7.23
CA ILE A 100 5.35 18.46 6.19
C ILE A 100 6.60 19.32 6.42
N GLU A 101 6.45 20.60 6.76
CA GLU A 101 7.58 21.47 7.09
C GLU A 101 8.37 20.94 8.30
N ARG A 102 7.68 20.41 9.33
CA ARG A 102 8.33 19.77 10.48
C ARG A 102 9.09 18.49 10.09
N VAL A 103 8.60 17.75 9.10
CA VAL A 103 9.15 16.44 8.68
C VAL A 103 10.29 16.60 7.67
N VAL A 104 10.16 17.52 6.71
CA VAL A 104 11.04 17.62 5.53
C VAL A 104 11.76 18.97 5.46
N GLY A 105 11.25 20.00 6.14
CA GLY A 105 11.80 21.37 6.08
C GLY A 105 11.79 21.95 4.67
N ALA A 106 12.85 22.68 4.34
CA ALA A 106 13.03 23.34 3.06
C ALA A 106 13.83 22.50 2.03
N ALA A 107 13.93 21.18 2.22
CA ALA A 107 14.73 20.32 1.37
C ALA A 107 14.25 20.32 -0.10
N THR A 108 15.22 20.35 -1.01
CA THR A 108 15.05 20.01 -2.42
C THR A 108 15.34 18.52 -2.65
N PHE A 109 14.99 17.97 -3.81
CA PHE A 109 15.26 16.56 -4.11
C PHE A 109 16.76 16.24 -4.11
N GLN A 110 17.60 17.23 -4.44
CA GLN A 110 19.05 17.10 -4.52
C GLN A 110 19.72 17.15 -3.13
N ASP A 111 19.03 17.68 -2.11
CA ASP A 111 19.51 17.70 -0.73
C ASP A 111 19.33 16.34 0.00
N LEU A 112 18.55 15.43 -0.59
CA LEU A 112 18.18 14.17 0.04
C LEU A 112 19.33 13.16 0.01
N HIS A 113 19.60 12.50 1.15
CA HIS A 113 20.67 11.52 1.24
C HIS A 113 20.33 10.20 0.53
N ALA A 114 19.04 9.93 0.32
CA ALA A 114 18.54 8.81 -0.45
C ALA A 114 17.53 9.35 -1.47
N PRO A 115 17.67 9.04 -2.78
CA PRO A 115 16.75 9.50 -3.80
C PRO A 115 15.30 9.16 -3.44
N LEU A 116 14.42 10.14 -3.59
CA LEU A 116 13.00 10.03 -3.31
C LEU A 116 12.22 10.30 -4.60
N ILE A 117 11.27 9.43 -4.90
CA ILE A 117 10.29 9.65 -5.95
C ILE A 117 8.90 9.76 -5.32
N VAL A 118 8.17 10.83 -5.64
CA VAL A 118 6.85 11.12 -5.08
C VAL A 118 5.77 11.04 -6.16
N ASN A 119 4.81 10.13 -5.97
CA ASN A 119 3.70 9.91 -6.89
C ASN A 119 2.55 10.92 -6.66
N THR A 120 2.06 11.54 -7.73
CA THR A 120 0.92 12.47 -7.73
C THR A 120 0.10 12.36 -9.00
N VAL A 121 -1.11 12.93 -9.02
CA VAL A 121 -1.96 12.99 -10.22
C VAL A 121 -2.39 14.43 -10.48
N ASP A 122 -2.18 14.93 -11.70
CA ASP A 122 -2.79 16.18 -12.17
C ASP A 122 -4.30 15.94 -12.33
N ILE A 123 -5.11 16.61 -11.50
CA ILE A 123 -6.55 16.35 -11.41
C ILE A 123 -7.32 16.75 -12.68
N ASN A 124 -6.78 17.67 -13.49
CA ASN A 124 -7.46 18.16 -14.67
C ASN A 124 -7.21 17.28 -15.90
N SER A 125 -6.01 16.71 -16.00
CA SER A 125 -5.62 15.87 -17.15
C SER A 125 -5.64 14.37 -16.85
N GLY A 126 -5.67 13.97 -15.58
CA GLY A 126 -5.45 12.58 -15.16
C GLY A 126 -4.00 12.10 -15.34
N MET A 127 -3.07 13.02 -15.64
CA MET A 127 -1.66 12.69 -15.82
C MET A 127 -1.01 12.32 -14.49
N GLN A 128 -0.47 11.12 -14.40
CA GLN A 128 0.37 10.70 -13.28
C GLN A 128 1.76 11.33 -13.39
N VAL A 129 2.27 11.89 -12.29
CA VAL A 129 3.59 12.54 -12.23
C VAL A 129 4.39 11.98 -11.07
N PHE A 130 5.66 11.66 -11.36
CA PHE A 130 6.63 11.12 -10.42
C PHE A 130 7.73 12.16 -10.14
N TRP A 131 7.54 12.98 -9.12
CA TRP A 131 8.51 14.03 -8.74
C TRP A 131 9.78 13.41 -8.17
N GLY A 132 10.93 14.00 -8.46
CA GLY A 132 12.25 13.48 -8.08
C GLY A 132 12.93 12.64 -9.16
N LEU A 133 12.25 12.33 -10.26
CA LEU A 133 12.91 11.89 -11.49
C LEU A 133 13.62 13.07 -12.16
N ASP A 134 14.61 12.78 -13.01
CA ASP A 134 15.33 13.78 -13.80
C ASP A 134 14.36 14.70 -14.56
N GLY A 135 14.45 16.01 -14.31
CA GLY A 135 13.58 17.03 -14.91
C GLY A 135 12.23 17.24 -14.19
N LEU A 136 11.94 16.45 -13.16
CA LEU A 136 10.79 16.57 -12.26
C LEU A 136 11.23 16.75 -10.80
N ASP A 137 12.44 17.24 -10.58
CA ASP A 137 13.13 17.37 -9.29
C ASP A 137 13.39 18.84 -8.88
N GLU A 138 13.02 19.79 -9.74
CA GLU A 138 13.14 21.24 -9.53
C GLU A 138 11.96 21.86 -8.75
N VAL A 139 11.24 21.07 -7.95
CA VAL A 139 10.15 21.52 -7.09
C VAL A 139 10.51 21.24 -5.63
N PRO A 140 10.08 22.07 -4.67
CA PRO A 140 10.31 21.77 -3.26
C PRO A 140 9.70 20.42 -2.88
N VAL A 141 10.44 19.59 -2.13
CA VAL A 141 9.95 18.25 -1.73
C VAL A 141 8.63 18.36 -0.98
N ARG A 142 8.49 19.38 -0.13
CA ARG A 142 7.24 19.66 0.60
C ARG A 142 6.01 19.84 -0.29
N ASP A 143 6.17 20.42 -1.48
CA ASP A 143 5.04 20.64 -2.40
C ASP A 143 4.63 19.33 -3.08
N ALA A 144 5.61 18.55 -3.53
CA ALA A 144 5.35 17.21 -4.07
C ALA A 144 4.72 16.29 -3.03
N VAL A 145 5.21 16.30 -1.79
CA VAL A 145 4.68 15.51 -0.68
C VAL A 145 3.28 15.97 -0.30
N PHE A 146 3.01 17.29 -0.24
CA PHE A 146 1.67 17.78 0.03
C PHE A 146 0.70 17.31 -1.05
N ALA A 147 1.05 17.49 -2.32
CA ALA A 147 0.26 17.04 -3.46
C ALA A 147 -0.05 15.54 -3.34
N SER A 148 0.95 14.73 -3.01
CA SER A 148 0.82 13.29 -2.83
C SER A 148 -0.10 12.92 -1.67
N CYS A 149 -0.21 13.74 -0.64
CA CYS A 149 -1.12 13.53 0.50
C CYS A 149 -2.50 14.18 0.32
N ALA A 150 -2.73 14.93 -0.76
CA ALA A 150 -3.95 15.70 -0.97
C ALA A 150 -5.10 14.81 -1.48
N LEU A 151 -5.68 14.01 -0.57
CA LEU A 151 -6.79 13.11 -0.87
C LEU A 151 -7.99 13.89 -1.45
N PRO A 152 -8.49 13.55 -2.66
CA PRO A 152 -9.57 14.28 -3.32
C PRO A 152 -10.82 14.44 -2.44
N GLY A 153 -11.34 15.68 -2.37
CA GLY A 153 -12.50 16.05 -1.54
C GLY A 153 -12.19 16.22 -0.05
N TYR A 154 -11.10 15.63 0.45
CA TYR A 154 -10.66 15.80 1.85
C TYR A 154 -9.73 17.00 1.98
N LEU A 155 -8.70 17.08 1.16
CA LEU A 155 -7.71 18.15 1.14
C LEU A 155 -7.73 18.85 -0.22
N PRO A 156 -7.42 20.16 -0.27
CA PRO A 156 -7.41 20.89 -1.53
C PRO A 156 -6.24 20.43 -2.42
N PRO A 157 -6.41 20.39 -3.76
CA PRO A 157 -5.30 20.14 -4.67
C PRO A 157 -4.15 21.13 -4.46
N ARG A 158 -2.91 20.65 -4.63
CA ARG A 158 -1.70 21.49 -4.59
C ARG A 158 -1.44 22.10 -5.95
N GLU A 159 -1.30 23.41 -6.01
CA GLU A 159 -0.83 24.07 -7.21
C GLU A 159 0.70 23.95 -7.31
N ILE A 160 1.19 23.38 -8.41
CA ILE A 160 2.62 23.33 -8.74
C ILE A 160 2.75 23.82 -10.18
N ARG A 161 3.48 24.93 -10.39
CA ARG A 161 3.73 25.51 -11.71
C ARG A 161 2.44 25.71 -12.56
N GLY A 162 1.35 26.16 -11.94
CA GLY A 162 0.07 26.45 -12.60
C GLY A 162 -0.82 25.24 -12.88
N ARG A 163 -0.46 24.04 -12.41
CA ARG A 163 -1.27 22.82 -12.48
C ARG A 163 -1.68 22.36 -11.08
N PHE A 164 -2.77 21.62 -10.98
CA PHE A 164 -3.35 21.18 -9.71
C PHE A 164 -3.18 19.68 -9.54
N TYR A 165 -2.52 19.29 -8.45
CA TYR A 165 -2.15 17.91 -8.17
C TYR A 165 -2.84 17.40 -6.91
N VAL A 166 -3.23 16.13 -6.94
CA VAL A 166 -3.86 15.39 -5.85
C VAL A 166 -3.09 14.11 -5.54
N ASP A 167 -3.56 13.40 -4.52
CA ASP A 167 -2.96 12.15 -4.05
C ASP A 167 -2.76 11.14 -5.20
N GLY A 168 -1.53 10.61 -5.26
CA GLY A 168 -1.08 9.60 -6.23
C GLY A 168 -1.89 8.31 -6.16
N ALA A 169 -2.47 7.99 -4.99
CA ALA A 169 -3.30 6.82 -4.77
C ALA A 169 -4.54 6.78 -5.67
N THR A 170 -4.95 7.93 -6.22
CA THR A 170 -6.01 8.02 -7.23
C THR A 170 -5.79 7.07 -8.43
N LEU A 171 -4.54 6.86 -8.84
CA LEU A 171 -4.18 5.95 -9.95
C LEU A 171 -3.23 4.84 -9.51
N ASP A 172 -2.41 5.09 -8.48
CA ASP A 172 -1.37 4.17 -8.07
C ASP A 172 -1.02 4.34 -6.58
N ASN A 173 -1.68 3.56 -5.73
CA ASN A 173 -1.45 3.62 -4.29
C ASN A 173 -0.13 2.97 -3.86
N LEU A 174 0.44 2.09 -4.67
CA LEU A 174 1.71 1.41 -4.40
C LEU A 174 2.54 1.42 -5.70
N PRO A 175 3.27 2.52 -5.97
CA PRO A 175 3.89 2.83 -7.26
C PRO A 175 5.13 1.99 -7.58
N VAL A 176 4.97 0.67 -7.61
CA VAL A 176 6.03 -0.30 -7.94
C VAL A 176 6.50 -0.14 -9.39
N GLY A 177 5.62 0.34 -10.28
CA GLY A 177 5.92 0.57 -11.70
C GLY A 177 7.13 1.47 -11.90
N THR A 178 7.23 2.53 -11.10
CA THR A 178 8.33 3.50 -11.14
C THR A 178 9.67 2.84 -10.90
N ALA A 179 9.75 1.79 -10.08
CA ALA A 179 11.01 1.12 -9.81
C ALA A 179 11.64 0.44 -11.03
N ARG A 180 10.88 0.16 -12.10
CA ARG A 180 11.41 -0.42 -13.35
C ARG A 180 12.42 0.48 -14.05
N ILE A 181 12.26 1.80 -13.93
CA ILE A 181 13.15 2.77 -14.57
C ILE A 181 14.31 3.19 -13.67
N LEU A 182 14.32 2.74 -12.41
CA LEU A 182 15.33 3.15 -11.43
C LEU A 182 16.46 2.13 -11.23
N GLY A 183 16.43 1.00 -11.96
CA GLY A 183 17.58 0.10 -12.11
C GLY A 183 17.99 -0.71 -10.87
N THR A 184 17.07 -1.02 -9.95
CA THR A 184 17.33 -1.91 -8.80
C THR A 184 16.96 -3.36 -9.10
N ASP A 185 17.67 -4.30 -8.45
CA ASP A 185 17.49 -5.75 -8.65
C ASP A 185 16.21 -6.28 -7.97
N LEU A 186 15.73 -5.56 -6.95
CA LEU A 186 14.60 -5.96 -6.12
C LEU A 186 13.72 -4.75 -5.80
N ILE A 187 12.41 -4.98 -5.70
CA ILE A 187 11.47 -4.04 -5.10
C ILE A 187 11.05 -4.60 -3.75
N LEU A 188 11.20 -3.81 -2.69
CA LEU A 188 10.56 -4.08 -1.41
C LEU A 188 9.32 -3.19 -1.31
N ALA A 189 8.14 -3.77 -1.53
CA ALA A 189 6.89 -3.03 -1.57
C ALA A 189 6.13 -3.19 -0.25
N VAL A 190 5.81 -2.07 0.40
CA VAL A 190 5.09 -2.05 1.67
C VAL A 190 3.70 -1.51 1.45
N ASP A 191 2.73 -2.41 1.59
CA ASP A 191 1.33 -2.07 1.43
C ASP A 191 0.62 -2.01 2.77
N VAL A 192 0.21 -0.80 3.14
CA VAL A 192 -0.59 -0.50 4.33
C VAL A 192 -2.07 -0.24 3.97
N SER A 193 -2.43 -0.39 2.69
CA SER A 193 -3.80 -0.31 2.19
C SER A 193 -4.55 -1.59 2.53
N ALA A 194 -4.74 -1.74 3.82
CA ALA A 194 -5.47 -2.83 4.42
C ALA A 194 -6.99 -2.61 4.20
N SER A 195 -7.45 -2.84 2.97
CA SER A 195 -8.87 -2.80 2.54
C SER A 195 -9.62 -4.12 2.85
N ASN A 196 -8.86 -5.08 3.38
CA ASN A 196 -9.20 -6.48 3.60
C ASN A 196 -10.04 -6.76 4.85
N ALA A 197 -10.34 -5.76 5.67
CA ALA A 197 -11.31 -5.90 6.76
C ALA A 197 -12.73 -5.91 6.20
N PHE A 198 -13.53 -6.91 6.59
CA PHE A 198 -14.99 -6.79 6.50
C PHE A 198 -15.40 -5.61 7.37
N ARG A 199 -15.94 -4.56 6.74
CA ARG A 199 -16.58 -3.47 7.45
C ARG A 199 -18.08 -3.74 7.48
N ALA A 200 -18.63 -3.84 8.67
CA ALA A 200 -20.08 -3.80 8.86
C ALA A 200 -20.54 -2.34 8.76
N ASP A 201 -21.75 -2.14 8.28
CA ASP A 201 -22.53 -0.91 8.46
C ASP A 201 -21.95 0.40 7.88
N THR A 202 -21.03 0.32 6.91
CA THR A 202 -20.49 1.52 6.22
C THR A 202 -21.59 2.39 5.60
N GLN A 203 -22.72 1.81 5.20
CA GLN A 203 -23.88 2.54 4.67
C GLN A 203 -24.52 3.50 5.71
N GLU A 204 -24.29 3.26 6.99
CA GLU A 204 -24.88 4.03 8.10
C GLU A 204 -23.96 5.15 8.60
N GLU A 205 -22.70 5.16 8.17
CA GLU A 205 -21.67 6.14 8.57
C GLU A 205 -21.67 7.45 7.74
N GLY A 206 -22.59 7.55 6.77
CA GLY A 206 -22.82 8.76 5.97
C GLY A 206 -21.99 8.86 4.69
N PHE A 207 -22.22 9.94 3.92
CA PHE A 207 -21.70 10.10 2.55
C PHE A 207 -20.17 9.95 2.45
N ALA A 208 -19.42 10.58 3.35
CA ALA A 208 -17.95 10.56 3.31
C ALA A 208 -17.39 9.15 3.53
N ALA A 209 -18.02 8.34 4.41
CA ALA A 209 -17.61 6.97 4.66
C ALA A 209 -17.89 6.06 3.47
N VAL A 210 -19.09 6.19 2.86
CA VAL A 210 -19.48 5.45 1.65
C VAL A 210 -18.55 5.79 0.48
N PHE A 211 -18.29 7.09 0.25
CA PHE A 211 -17.39 7.53 -0.82
C PHE A 211 -15.96 7.02 -0.61
N SER A 212 -15.40 7.18 0.60
CA SER A 212 -14.07 6.67 0.91
C SER A 212 -13.98 5.16 0.72
N ARG A 213 -15.00 4.41 1.12
CA ARG A 213 -15.01 2.95 0.93
C ARG A 213 -15.06 2.57 -0.55
N ALA A 214 -15.87 3.26 -1.35
CA ALA A 214 -15.92 3.03 -2.80
C ALA A 214 -14.56 3.32 -3.47
N ALA A 215 -13.92 4.43 -3.08
CA ALA A 215 -12.59 4.78 -3.57
C ALA A 215 -11.53 3.75 -3.15
N GLU A 216 -11.53 3.31 -1.89
CA GLU A 216 -10.63 2.25 -1.39
C GLU A 216 -10.79 0.95 -2.20
N ILE A 217 -12.02 0.52 -2.51
CA ILE A 217 -12.29 -0.67 -3.32
C ILE A 217 -11.71 -0.51 -4.72
N ALA A 218 -11.98 0.63 -5.38
CA ALA A 218 -11.47 0.87 -6.73
C ALA A 218 -9.94 0.89 -6.78
N VAL A 219 -9.30 1.58 -5.83
CA VAL A 219 -7.84 1.65 -5.72
C VAL A 219 -7.22 0.28 -5.46
N GLN A 220 -7.83 -0.53 -4.59
CA GLN A 220 -7.40 -1.89 -4.34
C GLN A 220 -7.47 -2.75 -5.61
N SER A 221 -8.60 -2.70 -6.33
CA SER A 221 -8.75 -3.48 -7.57
C SER A 221 -7.73 -3.08 -8.63
N LEU A 222 -7.40 -1.78 -8.77
CA LEU A 222 -6.35 -1.32 -9.68
C LEU A 222 -4.96 -1.85 -9.29
N LEU A 223 -4.63 -1.83 -7.99
CA LEU A 223 -3.38 -2.36 -7.49
C LEU A 223 -3.24 -3.86 -7.80
N GLU A 224 -4.28 -4.64 -7.55
CA GLU A 224 -4.28 -6.07 -7.80
C GLU A 224 -4.08 -6.42 -9.28
N LEU A 225 -4.79 -5.71 -10.17
CA LEU A 225 -4.62 -5.90 -11.62
C LEU A 225 -3.16 -5.65 -12.03
N ARG A 226 -2.54 -4.58 -11.52
CA ARG A 226 -1.13 -4.26 -11.82
C ARG A 226 -0.17 -5.32 -11.29
N LEU A 227 -0.38 -5.80 -10.07
CA LEU A 227 0.52 -6.77 -9.44
C LEU A 227 0.38 -8.17 -10.04
N ARG A 228 -0.83 -8.58 -10.49
CA ARG A 228 -1.06 -9.87 -11.17
C ARG A 228 -0.28 -10.00 -12.48
N GLU A 229 -0.12 -8.91 -13.21
CA GLU A 229 0.65 -8.87 -14.46
C GLU A 229 2.13 -8.57 -14.23
N TRP A 230 2.58 -8.50 -12.97
CA TRP A 230 3.94 -8.11 -12.66
C TRP A 230 4.97 -9.20 -13.01
N THR A 231 6.09 -8.77 -13.58
CA THR A 231 7.17 -9.66 -14.01
C THR A 231 8.49 -9.29 -13.33
N THR A 232 9.19 -8.26 -13.78
CA THR A 232 10.54 -7.90 -13.29
C THR A 232 10.69 -6.39 -13.06
N PRO A 233 11.55 -5.95 -12.12
CA PRO A 233 12.27 -6.74 -11.11
C PRO A 233 11.31 -7.42 -10.13
N PRO A 234 11.70 -8.53 -9.45
CA PRO A 234 10.83 -9.19 -8.50
C PRO A 234 10.40 -8.23 -7.39
N ILE A 235 9.17 -8.41 -6.90
CA ILE A 235 8.63 -7.66 -5.76
C ILE A 235 8.62 -8.59 -4.55
N TYR A 236 9.26 -8.19 -3.46
CA TYR A 236 8.98 -8.71 -2.13
C TYR A 236 7.95 -7.81 -1.46
N TYR A 237 6.77 -8.36 -1.18
CA TYR A 237 5.61 -7.63 -0.71
C TYR A 237 5.44 -7.83 0.80
N ILE A 238 5.48 -6.73 1.54
CA ILE A 238 5.27 -6.68 2.99
C ILE A 238 3.91 -6.04 3.26
N HIS A 239 3.09 -6.74 4.04
CA HIS A 239 1.76 -6.28 4.45
C HIS A 239 1.66 -6.21 5.98
N PRO A 240 1.89 -5.03 6.60
CA PRO A 240 1.62 -4.83 8.02
C PRO A 240 0.15 -5.11 8.36
N ARG A 241 -0.10 -5.73 9.52
CA ARG A 241 -1.45 -6.12 9.96
C ARG A 241 -2.20 -4.95 10.57
N VAL A 242 -2.71 -4.08 9.72
CA VAL A 242 -3.38 -2.82 10.10
C VAL A 242 -4.79 -2.71 9.51
N GLU A 243 -5.38 -3.83 9.06
CA GLU A 243 -6.71 -3.92 8.46
C GLU A 243 -7.83 -3.45 9.39
N HIS A 244 -7.70 -3.74 10.69
CA HIS A 244 -8.68 -3.40 11.71
C HIS A 244 -8.65 -1.91 12.09
N ILE A 245 -7.63 -1.16 11.68
CA ILE A 245 -7.43 0.23 12.05
C ILE A 245 -7.92 1.14 10.91
N SER A 246 -8.68 2.17 11.25
CA SER A 246 -9.16 3.14 10.26
C SER A 246 -8.01 4.02 9.75
N ALA A 247 -8.04 4.39 8.47
CA ALA A 247 -7.08 5.34 7.89
C ALA A 247 -7.17 6.75 8.51
N PHE A 248 -8.24 7.04 9.26
CA PHE A 248 -8.47 8.30 9.97
C PHE A 248 -8.36 8.15 11.50
N ASP A 249 -7.83 7.03 11.98
CA ASP A 249 -7.60 6.75 13.40
C ASP A 249 -6.25 7.34 13.86
N PHE A 250 -6.26 8.03 15.01
CA PHE A 250 -5.08 8.62 15.64
C PHE A 250 -4.77 8.02 17.02
N ASP A 251 -5.61 7.12 17.52
CA ASP A 251 -5.48 6.54 18.86
C ASP A 251 -4.56 5.31 18.86
N HIS A 252 -4.45 4.62 17.71
CA HIS A 252 -3.68 3.39 17.55
C HIS A 252 -2.31 3.58 16.87
N LEU A 253 -1.79 4.81 16.76
CA LEU A 253 -0.58 5.10 15.98
C LEU A 253 0.65 4.32 16.46
N ARG A 254 0.79 4.10 17.77
CA ARG A 254 1.87 3.27 18.33
C ARG A 254 1.78 1.83 17.86
N GLU A 255 0.58 1.24 17.89
CA GLU A 255 0.34 -0.11 17.39
C GLU A 255 0.68 -0.22 15.90
N VAL A 256 0.24 0.76 15.10
CA VAL A 256 0.52 0.81 13.66
C VAL A 256 2.02 0.80 13.36
N VAL A 257 2.82 1.61 14.08
CA VAL A 257 4.28 1.61 13.96
C VAL A 257 4.86 0.23 14.31
N GLU A 258 4.40 -0.38 15.40
CA GLU A 258 4.86 -1.71 15.83
C GLU A 258 4.49 -2.82 14.84
N GLU A 259 3.32 -2.78 14.21
CA GLU A 259 2.94 -3.74 13.17
C GLU A 259 3.83 -3.63 11.93
N GLY A 260 4.22 -2.41 11.55
CA GLY A 260 5.18 -2.18 10.48
C GLY A 260 6.54 -2.83 10.77
N TYR A 261 7.04 -2.66 12.00
CA TYR A 261 8.27 -3.30 12.46
C TYR A 261 8.14 -4.83 12.46
N ARG A 262 7.07 -5.35 13.09
CA ARG A 262 6.88 -6.80 13.27
C ARG A 262 6.71 -7.53 11.95
N ALA A 263 5.93 -6.98 11.03
CA ALA A 263 5.73 -7.58 9.71
C ALA A 263 7.06 -7.64 8.95
N THR A 264 7.81 -6.54 8.93
CA THR A 264 9.10 -6.46 8.24
C THR A 264 10.14 -7.38 8.86
N ALA A 265 10.26 -7.39 10.19
CA ALA A 265 11.17 -8.28 10.91
C ALA A 265 10.88 -9.76 10.62
N ALA A 266 9.61 -10.16 10.67
CA ALA A 266 9.21 -11.53 10.42
C ALA A 266 9.54 -12.02 9.00
N GLU A 267 9.45 -11.15 7.99
CA GLU A 267 9.81 -11.47 6.61
C GLU A 267 11.34 -11.51 6.39
N LEU A 268 12.08 -10.65 7.08
CA LEU A 268 13.55 -10.66 7.05
C LEU A 268 14.14 -11.91 7.72
N ASP A 269 13.43 -12.50 8.68
CA ASP A 269 13.82 -13.74 9.35
C ASP A 269 13.51 -15.02 8.52
N ARG A 270 12.96 -14.87 7.30
CA ARG A 270 12.67 -15.97 6.36
C ARG A 270 13.46 -15.86 5.05
N PRO A 271 14.80 -15.97 5.07
CA PRO A 271 15.63 -15.75 3.89
C PRO A 271 15.33 -16.68 2.71
N ALA A 272 14.75 -17.87 2.95
CA ALA A 272 14.37 -18.83 1.91
C ALA A 272 13.15 -18.39 1.08
N GLU A 273 12.36 -17.43 1.55
CA GLU A 273 11.19 -16.91 0.82
C GLU A 273 11.54 -15.72 -0.10
N TRP A 274 12.79 -15.25 -0.06
CA TRP A 274 13.25 -14.13 -0.89
C TRP A 274 13.58 -14.59 -2.31
N PRO A 275 13.28 -13.76 -3.32
CA PRO A 275 13.60 -14.08 -4.71
C PRO A 275 15.11 -14.19 -4.91
N GLY A 276 15.51 -15.15 -5.74
CA GLY A 276 16.86 -15.29 -6.25
C GLY A 276 17.10 -14.46 -7.53
N PRO A 277 18.36 -14.39 -8.00
CA PRO A 277 18.69 -13.76 -9.26
C PRO A 277 17.91 -14.38 -10.44
N GLY A 278 17.21 -13.55 -11.21
CA GLY A 278 16.43 -13.98 -12.38
C GLY A 278 14.97 -14.35 -12.06
N ASP A 279 14.57 -14.37 -10.80
CA ASP A 279 13.18 -14.59 -10.41
C ASP A 279 12.27 -13.44 -10.85
N ALA A 280 11.00 -13.76 -11.09
CA ALA A 280 9.98 -12.83 -11.56
C ALA A 280 8.66 -12.97 -10.79
N GLY A 281 7.95 -11.86 -10.65
CA GLY A 281 6.64 -11.73 -10.02
C GLY A 281 6.70 -11.25 -8.59
N VAL A 282 5.66 -11.57 -7.82
CA VAL A 282 5.48 -11.14 -6.43
C VAL A 282 5.79 -12.28 -5.45
N PHE A 283 6.47 -11.92 -4.36
CA PHE A 283 6.96 -12.76 -3.26
C PHE A 283 6.49 -12.16 -1.92
N PRO A 284 6.50 -12.93 -0.80
CA PRO A 284 6.85 -14.36 -0.71
C PRO A 284 5.81 -15.26 -1.38
N ARG A 285 6.24 -16.37 -1.97
CA ARG A 285 5.32 -17.41 -2.49
C ARG A 285 5.21 -18.54 -1.49
N ARG A 286 3.98 -18.95 -1.20
CA ARG A 286 3.68 -19.98 -0.20
C ARG A 286 2.70 -20.99 -0.76
N ALA A 287 2.98 -22.26 -0.48
CA ALA A 287 2.10 -23.37 -0.81
C ALA A 287 0.77 -23.27 -0.06
N VAL A 288 -0.34 -23.31 -0.79
CA VAL A 288 -1.69 -23.35 -0.24
C VAL A 288 -2.55 -24.40 -0.92
N THR A 289 -3.52 -24.93 -0.18
CA THR A 289 -4.56 -25.81 -0.70
C THR A 289 -5.92 -25.10 -0.67
N VAL A 290 -6.52 -24.91 -1.83
CA VAL A 290 -7.84 -24.30 -2.02
C VAL A 290 -8.94 -25.36 -1.96
N ARG A 291 -10.04 -25.04 -1.28
CA ARG A 291 -11.18 -25.93 -1.07
C ARG A 291 -12.50 -25.21 -1.26
N VAL A 292 -13.51 -25.97 -1.69
CA VAL A 292 -14.91 -25.54 -1.75
C VAL A 292 -15.75 -26.35 -0.74
N GLN A 293 -16.44 -25.64 0.13
CA GLN A 293 -17.48 -26.16 1.03
C GLN A 293 -18.76 -26.33 0.21
N ARG A 294 -19.06 -27.58 -0.18
CA ARG A 294 -20.13 -27.92 -1.13
C ARG A 294 -21.51 -27.50 -0.63
N GLU A 295 -21.72 -27.61 0.67
CA GLU A 295 -22.94 -27.25 1.40
C GLU A 295 -23.23 -25.74 1.34
N ARG A 296 -22.19 -24.90 1.26
CA ARG A 296 -22.33 -23.44 1.12
C ARG A 296 -22.33 -22.97 -0.33
N CYS A 297 -21.82 -23.78 -1.26
CA CYS A 297 -21.74 -23.40 -2.66
C CYS A 297 -23.14 -23.34 -3.30
N ILE A 298 -23.57 -22.17 -3.77
CA ILE A 298 -24.88 -22.00 -4.43
C ILE A 298 -24.84 -22.16 -5.96
N GLY A 299 -23.66 -22.49 -6.52
CA GLY A 299 -23.52 -22.72 -7.97
C GLY A 299 -23.61 -21.48 -8.85
N CYS A 300 -23.40 -20.28 -8.31
CA CYS A 300 -23.51 -19.02 -9.04
C CYS A 300 -22.43 -18.78 -10.11
N GLY A 301 -21.38 -19.61 -10.18
CA GLY A 301 -20.32 -19.50 -11.17
C GLY A 301 -19.31 -18.35 -10.96
N ALA A 302 -19.46 -17.51 -9.91
CA ALA A 302 -18.56 -16.37 -9.68
C ALA A 302 -17.07 -16.74 -9.63
N CYS A 303 -16.72 -17.90 -9.08
CA CYS A 303 -15.35 -18.39 -9.06
C CYS A 303 -14.76 -18.67 -10.46
N LEU A 304 -15.57 -19.02 -11.46
CA LEU A 304 -15.10 -19.20 -12.84
C LEU A 304 -14.76 -17.85 -13.50
N VAL A 305 -15.31 -16.75 -13.00
CA VAL A 305 -15.05 -15.38 -13.49
C VAL A 305 -13.87 -14.76 -12.77
N GLN A 306 -13.77 -14.97 -11.45
CA GLN A 306 -12.86 -14.23 -10.58
C GLN A 306 -11.52 -14.95 -10.35
N ALA A 307 -11.51 -16.28 -10.39
CA ALA A 307 -10.29 -17.06 -10.17
C ALA A 307 -9.48 -17.24 -11.46
N PRO A 308 -8.20 -17.63 -11.37
CA PRO A 308 -7.39 -17.97 -12.53
C PRO A 308 -8.10 -18.97 -13.48
N PRO A 309 -8.01 -18.78 -14.81
CA PRO A 309 -8.68 -19.65 -15.77
C PRO A 309 -8.38 -21.13 -15.56
N GLY A 310 -9.43 -21.94 -15.55
CA GLY A 310 -9.33 -23.39 -15.40
C GLY A 310 -9.14 -23.89 -13.97
N MET A 311 -9.07 -23.01 -12.96
CA MET A 311 -8.95 -23.40 -11.55
C MET A 311 -10.23 -24.00 -10.96
N PHE A 312 -11.39 -23.57 -11.46
CA PHE A 312 -12.71 -24.05 -11.03
C PHE A 312 -13.52 -24.55 -12.21
N VAL A 313 -14.33 -25.57 -11.95
CA VAL A 313 -15.40 -26.04 -12.84
C VAL A 313 -16.69 -26.20 -12.04
N LEU A 314 -17.83 -26.21 -12.71
CA LEU A 314 -19.09 -26.65 -12.11
C LEU A 314 -19.31 -28.12 -12.45
N ASP A 315 -19.65 -28.92 -11.44
CA ASP A 315 -20.02 -30.33 -11.64
C ASP A 315 -21.46 -30.47 -12.18
N ALA A 316 -21.90 -31.72 -12.37
CA ALA A 316 -23.24 -32.02 -12.87
C ALA A 316 -24.38 -31.53 -11.96
N GLN A 317 -24.10 -31.23 -10.68
CA GLN A 317 -25.06 -30.65 -9.74
C GLN A 317 -24.91 -29.11 -9.63
N GLY A 318 -24.12 -28.50 -10.52
CA GLY A 318 -23.87 -27.06 -10.55
C GLY A 318 -22.98 -26.57 -9.40
N LYS A 319 -22.28 -27.46 -8.69
CA LYS A 319 -21.41 -27.07 -7.57
C LYS A 319 -20.00 -26.83 -8.05
N ALA A 320 -19.35 -25.79 -7.51
CA ALA A 320 -17.96 -25.49 -7.81
C ALA A 320 -17.03 -26.60 -7.28
N VAL A 321 -16.11 -27.03 -8.13
CA VAL A 321 -15.05 -28.00 -7.83
C VAL A 321 -13.72 -27.35 -8.22
N VAL A 322 -12.74 -27.44 -7.31
CA VAL A 322 -11.37 -26.97 -7.59
C VAL A 322 -10.65 -28.05 -8.40
N THR A 323 -10.18 -27.71 -9.59
CA THR A 323 -9.46 -28.66 -10.47
C THR A 323 -7.99 -28.80 -10.07
N ARG A 324 -7.41 -27.74 -9.51
CA ARG A 324 -6.03 -27.66 -9.03
C ARG A 324 -6.04 -27.11 -7.61
N PRO A 325 -6.24 -27.96 -6.60
CA PRO A 325 -6.39 -27.52 -5.22
C PRO A 325 -5.08 -26.96 -4.66
N ASP A 326 -3.94 -27.56 -4.97
CA ASP A 326 -2.63 -27.11 -4.50
C ASP A 326 -2.07 -26.03 -5.43
N GLN A 327 -1.68 -24.90 -4.84
CA GLN A 327 -1.24 -23.69 -5.52
C GLN A 327 -0.04 -23.07 -4.79
N GLU A 328 0.79 -22.34 -5.51
CA GLU A 328 1.80 -21.46 -4.94
C GLU A 328 1.30 -20.02 -5.02
N TRP A 329 1.03 -19.40 -3.87
CA TRP A 329 0.42 -18.08 -3.79
C TRP A 329 1.38 -17.03 -3.29
N SER A 330 1.43 -15.91 -3.99
CA SER A 330 1.92 -14.63 -3.51
C SER A 330 0.86 -13.91 -2.67
N PRO A 331 1.19 -12.81 -1.96
CA PRO A 331 0.22 -12.09 -1.13
C PRO A 331 -0.95 -11.44 -1.90
N ILE A 332 -0.83 -11.30 -3.22
CA ILE A 332 -1.86 -10.73 -4.10
C ILE A 332 -2.81 -11.78 -4.69
N ASP A 333 -2.52 -13.06 -4.46
CA ASP A 333 -3.35 -14.16 -4.94
C ASP A 333 -4.51 -14.44 -3.99
N GLY A 334 -5.57 -15.08 -4.50
CA GLY A 334 -6.67 -15.55 -3.67
C GLY A 334 -7.80 -14.55 -3.42
N GLU A 335 -7.79 -13.36 -4.03
CA GLU A 335 -8.87 -12.37 -3.95
C GLU A 335 -10.25 -12.98 -4.27
N PHE A 336 -10.32 -13.87 -5.26
CA PHE A 336 -11.54 -14.58 -5.64
C PHE A 336 -12.24 -15.31 -4.49
N ILE A 337 -11.52 -15.63 -3.39
CA ILE A 337 -12.12 -16.18 -2.16
C ILE A 337 -13.14 -15.19 -1.58
N ARG A 338 -12.79 -13.90 -1.53
CA ARG A 338 -13.65 -12.83 -0.99
C ARG A 338 -14.84 -12.56 -1.90
N HIS A 339 -14.69 -12.84 -3.19
CA HIS A 339 -15.76 -12.73 -4.19
C HIS A 339 -16.74 -13.91 -4.17
N CYS A 340 -16.54 -14.90 -3.30
CA CYS A 340 -17.54 -15.94 -3.06
C CYS A 340 -18.65 -15.40 -2.14
N PRO A 341 -19.88 -15.19 -2.64
CA PRO A 341 -20.95 -14.55 -1.85
C PRO A 341 -21.40 -15.36 -0.64
N THR A 342 -21.07 -16.65 -0.59
CA THR A 342 -21.42 -17.55 0.51
C THR A 342 -20.21 -18.01 1.32
N TYR A 343 -19.02 -17.45 1.03
CA TYR A 343 -17.75 -17.84 1.66
C TYR A 343 -17.52 -19.36 1.61
N ALA A 344 -17.97 -19.99 0.52
CA ALA A 344 -17.79 -21.42 0.30
C ALA A 344 -16.34 -21.78 -0.06
N ILE A 345 -15.56 -20.82 -0.55
CA ILE A 345 -14.17 -21.03 -0.95
C ILE A 345 -13.25 -20.67 0.21
N SER A 346 -12.21 -21.45 0.42
CA SER A 346 -11.17 -21.17 1.42
C SER A 346 -9.82 -21.67 0.93
N ALA A 347 -8.73 -21.05 1.41
CA ALA A 347 -7.38 -21.53 1.24
C ALA A 347 -6.75 -21.80 2.62
N ARG A 348 -5.92 -22.83 2.70
CA ARG A 348 -5.12 -23.14 3.89
C ARG A 348 -3.68 -23.39 3.47
N PRO A 349 -2.67 -23.08 4.32
CA PRO A 349 -1.30 -23.50 4.04
C PRO A 349 -1.26 -25.00 3.71
N ALA A 350 -0.56 -25.36 2.64
CA ALA A 350 -0.37 -26.76 2.29
C ALA A 350 0.38 -27.44 3.45
N ALA A 351 -0.01 -28.67 3.80
CA ALA A 351 0.74 -29.42 4.80
C ALA A 351 2.18 -29.60 4.30
N ALA A 352 3.17 -29.30 5.16
CA ALA A 352 4.56 -29.58 4.84
C ALA A 352 4.66 -31.04 4.35
N PRO A 353 5.37 -31.32 3.23
CA PRO A 353 5.52 -32.68 2.76
C PRO A 353 6.04 -33.52 3.91
N LYS A 354 5.29 -34.56 4.31
CA LYS A 354 5.79 -35.55 5.27
C LYS A 354 7.11 -36.04 4.70
N ALA A 355 8.22 -35.79 5.40
CA ALA A 355 9.51 -36.35 5.04
C ALA A 355 9.29 -37.83 4.74
N ALA A 356 9.57 -38.23 3.50
CA ALA A 356 9.44 -39.62 3.09
C ALA A 356 10.22 -40.44 4.10
N GLY A 357 9.51 -41.31 4.83
CA GLY A 357 10.11 -42.13 5.87
C GLY A 357 11.32 -42.83 5.29
N ALA A 358 12.46 -42.67 5.96
CA ALA A 358 13.56 -43.61 5.84
C ALA A 358 12.97 -44.98 6.23
N ALA A 359 12.55 -45.73 5.23
CA ALA A 359 12.18 -47.12 5.39
C ALA A 359 13.48 -47.89 5.66
N GLY A 360 13.50 -48.42 6.89
CA GLY A 360 14.40 -49.41 7.50
C GLY A 360 15.34 -50.20 6.60
#